data_AF-A0AA38BQG1-F1
#
_entry.id   AF-A0AA38BQG1-F1
#
_cell.length_a   1.000
_cell.length_b   1.000
_cell.length_c   1.000
_cell.angle_alpha   90.00
_cell.angle_beta   90.00
_cell.angle_gamma   90.00
#
_symmetry.space_group_name_H-M   'P 1'
#
loop_
_entity.id
_entity.type
_entity.pdbx_description
1 polymer ?
#
loop_
_entity_poly.entity_id
_entity_poly.type
_entity_poly.pdbx_seq_one_letter_code
_entity_poly.pdbx_strand_id
1 'polypeptide(L)'
;MPMEFKEDKEPVSGLWRMYFDGSRIRNGVGVGVVFFSPKEEKFFFTHILQFTFSNNVAEYEALVHGLLIAEKRKIKKLQIFGDNELVINQ
;
A
#
# COMPACT_ATOMS: atom_id res chain seq x y z
N MET A 1 21.51 -3.07 -10.28
CA MET A 1 22.03 -3.86 -9.13
C MET A 1 20.85 -4.15 -8.23
N PRO A 2 20.50 -5.42 -7.92
CA PRO A 2 19.46 -5.70 -6.94
C PRO A 2 20.03 -5.53 -5.54
N MET A 3 19.27 -4.88 -4.67
CA MET A 3 19.60 -4.64 -3.27
C MET A 3 19.23 -5.91 -2.48
N GLU A 4 20.24 -6.64 -1.98
CA GLU A 4 20.03 -7.79 -1.10
C GLU A 4 19.62 -7.32 0.30
N PHE A 5 18.36 -7.55 0.67
CA PHE A 5 17.92 -7.48 2.06
C PHE A 5 18.14 -8.85 2.70
N LYS A 6 19.15 -8.96 3.56
CA LYS A 6 19.26 -10.08 4.51
C LYS A 6 18.39 -9.77 5.71
N GLU A 7 17.38 -10.61 5.94
CA GLU A 7 16.64 -10.60 7.19
C GLU A 7 16.53 -12.04 7.68
N ASP A 8 17.43 -12.44 8.58
CA ASP A 8 17.30 -13.67 9.36
C ASP A 8 16.22 -13.45 10.42
N LYS A 9 14.96 -13.62 10.03
CA LYS A 9 13.86 -13.84 10.97
C LYS A 9 12.94 -14.91 10.40
N GLU A 10 12.77 -15.99 11.17
CA GLU A 10 11.67 -16.95 11.03
C GLU A 10 10.40 -16.20 10.60
N PRO A 11 9.68 -16.66 9.55
CA PRO A 11 8.48 -15.98 9.10
C PRO A 11 7.54 -15.83 10.29
N VAL A 12 7.27 -14.59 10.69
CA VAL A 12 6.30 -14.32 11.76
C VAL A 12 4.98 -14.89 11.27
N SER A 13 4.59 -16.04 11.82
CA SER A 13 3.41 -16.77 11.36
C SER A 13 2.21 -15.83 11.28
N GLY A 14 1.66 -15.71 10.06
CA GLY A 14 0.51 -14.86 9.75
C GLY A 14 0.81 -13.39 9.43
N LEU A 15 2.07 -12.96 9.28
CA LEU A 15 2.42 -11.59 8.88
C LEU A 15 2.21 -11.35 7.38
N TRP A 16 1.37 -10.37 7.06
CA TRP A 16 1.19 -9.86 5.70
C TRP A 16 2.02 -8.59 5.50
N ARG A 17 2.42 -8.34 4.25
CA ARG A 17 3.03 -7.06 3.84
C ARG A 17 2.10 -6.34 2.87
N MET A 18 1.94 -5.04 3.03
CA MET A 18 1.18 -4.18 2.14
C MET A 18 2.07 -3.06 1.62
N TYR A 19 2.03 -2.85 0.31
CA TYR A 19 2.63 -1.72 -0.38
C TYR A 19 1.50 -0.88 -0.97
N PHE A 20 1.57 0.43 -0.83
CA PHE A 20 0.61 1.33 -1.46
C PHE A 20 1.34 2.46 -2.18
N ASP A 21 0.70 2.99 -3.21
CA ASP A 21 1.15 4.14 -3.99
C ASP A 21 -0.09 4.88 -4.50
N GLY A 22 -0.04 6.20 -4.43
CA GLY A 22 -1.10 7.09 -4.87
C GLY A 22 -0.56 8.13 -5.83
N SER A 23 -1.19 8.25 -7.00
CA SER A 23 -0.79 9.23 -8.01
C SER A 23 -1.95 10.14 -8.40
N ARG A 24 -1.69 11.45 -8.50
CA ARG A 24 -2.63 12.36 -9.16
C ARG A 24 -2.65 12.08 -10.66
N ILE A 25 -3.84 11.95 -11.22
CA ILE A 25 -4.07 11.87 -12.65
C ILE A 25 -4.91 13.07 -13.12
N ARG A 26 -4.96 13.34 -14.43
CA ARG A 26 -5.60 14.55 -14.99
C ARG A 26 -7.03 14.80 -14.48
N ASN A 27 -7.80 13.73 -14.28
CA ASN A 27 -9.22 13.79 -13.91
C ASN A 27 -9.51 13.06 -12.58
N GLY A 28 -8.51 12.88 -11.72
CA GLY A 28 -8.72 12.11 -10.51
C GLY A 28 -7.46 11.77 -9.74
N VAL A 29 -7.59 10.75 -8.92
CA VAL A 29 -6.54 10.16 -8.10
C VAL A 29 -6.49 8.66 -8.39
N GLY A 30 -5.33 8.17 -8.80
CA GLY A 30 -5.04 6.75 -8.90
C GLY A 30 -4.59 6.21 -7.54
N VAL A 31 -5.20 5.10 -7.15
CA VAL A 31 -4.87 4.33 -5.95
C VAL A 31 -4.33 2.97 -6.37
N GLY A 32 -3.16 2.61 -5.87
CA GLY A 32 -2.54 1.30 -6.03
C GLY A 32 -2.22 0.68 -4.68
N VAL A 33 -2.58 -0.60 -4.49
CA VAL A 33 -2.24 -1.37 -3.31
C VAL A 33 -1.84 -2.79 -3.70
N VAL A 34 -0.79 -3.32 -3.06
CA VAL A 34 -0.31 -4.68 -3.22
C VAL A 34 -0.15 -5.33 -1.85
N PHE A 35 -0.70 -6.53 -1.69
CA PHE A 35 -0.52 -7.39 -0.53
C PHE A 35 0.34 -8.59 -0.89
N PHE A 36 1.20 -8.98 0.06
CA PHE A 36 1.90 -10.25 0.08
C PHE A 36 1.43 -11.03 1.29
N SER A 37 0.95 -12.26 1.05
CA SER A 37 0.60 -13.19 2.12
C SER A 37 1.88 -13.70 2.81
N PRO A 38 1.76 -14.31 4.01
CA PRO A 38 2.88 -14.99 4.66
C PRO A 38 3.48 -16.12 3.80
N LYS A 39 2.77 -16.57 2.76
CA LYS A 39 3.21 -17.58 1.79
C LYS A 39 3.69 -16.97 0.47
N GLU A 40 3.97 -15.66 0.46
CA GLU A 40 4.41 -14.91 -0.71
C GLU A 40 3.37 -14.83 -1.85
N GLU A 41 2.09 -15.11 -1.57
CA GLU A 41 1.02 -14.94 -2.55
C GLU A 41 0.69 -13.45 -2.71
N LYS A 42 0.65 -12.98 -3.96
CA LYS A 42 0.40 -11.57 -4.28
C LYS A 42 -1.08 -11.32 -4.57
N PHE A 43 -1.63 -10.28 -3.96
CA PHE A 43 -2.95 -9.73 -4.28
C PHE A 43 -2.82 -8.22 -4.52
N PHE A 44 -3.35 -7.71 -5.63
CA PHE A 44 -3.28 -6.28 -5.95
C PHE A 44 -4.66 -5.68 -6.14
N PHE A 45 -4.78 -4.40 -5.82
CA PHE A 45 -5.98 -3.60 -5.98
C PHE A 45 -5.60 -2.26 -6.59
N THR A 46 -6.38 -1.81 -7.58
CA THR A 46 -6.23 -0.48 -8.15
C THR A 46 -7.60 0.18 -8.31
N HIS A 47 -7.66 1.49 -8.10
CA HIS A 47 -8.89 2.25 -8.26
C HIS A 47 -8.61 3.68 -8.73
N ILE A 48 -9.53 4.26 -9.49
CA ILE A 48 -9.48 5.68 -9.87
C ILE A 48 -10.61 6.39 -9.15
N LEU A 49 -10.26 7.35 -8.31
CA LEU A 49 -11.19 8.21 -7.61
C LEU A 49 -11.41 9.48 -8.45
N GLN A 50 -12.67 9.79 -8.75
CA GLN A 50 -13.07 10.91 -9.62
C GLN A 50 -13.06 12.26 -8.92
N PHE A 51 -12.05 12.50 -8.08
CA PHE A 51 -11.81 13.78 -7.44
C PHE A 51 -10.34 14.13 -7.62
N THR A 52 -10.06 15.41 -7.86
CA THR A 52 -8.71 15.90 -8.08
C THR A 52 -8.21 16.56 -6.80
N PHE A 53 -7.32 15.86 -6.10
CA PHE A 53 -6.56 16.42 -4.98
C PHE A 53 -5.06 16.38 -5.27
N SER A 54 -4.26 16.80 -4.29
CA SER A 54 -2.80 16.76 -4.30
C SER A 54 -2.28 15.31 -4.30
N ASN A 55 -0.98 15.12 -4.60
CA ASN A 55 -0.39 13.77 -4.59
C ASN A 55 -0.45 13.16 -3.19
N ASN A 56 -0.29 13.97 -2.15
CA ASN A 56 -0.41 13.52 -0.76
C ASN A 56 -1.79 12.89 -0.49
N VAL A 57 -2.86 13.50 -1.00
CA VAL A 57 -4.21 12.93 -0.85
C VAL A 57 -4.32 11.61 -1.62
N ALA A 58 -3.67 11.48 -2.77
CA ALA A 58 -3.62 10.21 -3.49
C ALA A 58 -3.00 9.09 -2.66
N GLU A 59 -1.85 9.36 -2.05
CA GLU A 59 -1.15 8.42 -1.16
C GLU A 59 -1.99 8.07 0.07
N TYR A 60 -2.61 9.06 0.71
CA TYR A 60 -3.51 8.83 1.83
C TYR A 60 -4.71 7.97 1.46
N GLU A 61 -5.33 8.24 0.31
CA GLU A 61 -6.45 7.43 -0.19
C GLU A 61 -6.02 6.00 -0.47
N ALA A 62 -4.82 5.79 -1.02
CA ALA A 62 -4.28 4.45 -1.26
C ALA A 62 -4.06 3.68 0.05
N LEU A 63 -3.49 4.32 1.07
CA LEU A 63 -3.35 3.75 2.40
C LEU A 63 -4.70 3.36 3.03
N VAL A 64 -5.69 4.27 3.00
CA VAL A 64 -7.02 4.03 3.57
C VAL A 64 -7.71 2.86 2.89
N HIS A 65 -7.70 2.81 1.55
CA HIS A 65 -8.29 1.71 0.80
C HIS A 65 -7.59 0.38 1.07
N GLY A 66 -6.25 0.40 1.20
CA GLY A 66 -5.48 -0.77 1.62
C GLY A 66 -5.93 -1.30 2.99
N LEU A 67 -6.03 -0.43 3.99
CA LEU A 67 -6.47 -0.82 5.33
C LEU A 67 -7.89 -1.39 5.35
N LEU A 68 -8.82 -0.79 4.59
CA LEU A 68 -10.19 -1.31 4.45
C LEU A 68 -10.22 -2.71 3.83
N ILE A 69 -9.36 -2.97 2.85
CA ILE A 69 -9.23 -4.31 2.24
C ILE A 69 -8.66 -5.30 3.25
N ALA A 70 -7.63 -4.91 4.02
CA ALA A 70 -7.03 -5.76 5.04
C ALA A 70 -8.05 -6.15 6.12
N GLU A 71 -8.87 -5.19 6.57
CA GLU A 71 -9.94 -5.42 7.52
C GLU A 71 -11.01 -6.39 6.95
N LYS A 72 -11.47 -6.15 5.72
CA LYS A 72 -12.44 -7.04 5.04
C LYS A 72 -11.90 -8.47 4.90
N ARG A 73 -10.60 -8.62 4.67
CA ARG A 73 -9.90 -9.93 4.60
C ARG A 73 -9.50 -10.49 5.97
N LYS A 74 -9.83 -9.80 7.07
CA LYS A 74 -9.52 -10.21 8.45
C LYS A 74 -8.03 -10.44 8.70
N ILE A 75 -7.17 -9.71 7.99
CA ILE A 75 -5.72 -9.74 8.22
C ILE A 75 -5.43 -9.21 9.63
N LYS A 76 -4.69 -9.99 10.43
CA LYS A 76 -4.41 -9.66 11.85
C LYS A 76 -3.06 -9.02 12.08
N LYS A 77 -2.08 -9.34 11.25
CA LYS A 77 -0.72 -8.79 11.31
C LYS A 77 -0.39 -8.24 9.94
N LEU A 78 -0.18 -6.93 9.86
CA LEU A 78 0.10 -6.24 8.60
C LEU A 78 1.28 -5.29 8.81
N GLN A 79 2.30 -5.43 8.00
CA GLN A 79 3.36 -4.45 7.83
C GLN A 79 3.06 -3.62 6.58
N ILE A 80 3.19 -2.30 6.68
CA ILE A 80 2.77 -1.36 5.65
C ILE A 80 3.98 -0.57 5.16
N PHE A 81 4.09 -0.45 3.84
CA PHE A 81 5.12 0.29 3.14
C PHE A 81 4.45 1.23 2.15
N GLY A 82 4.92 2.46 2.06
CA GLY A 82 4.52 3.41 1.04
C GLY A 82 5.72 4.30 0.71
N ASP A 83 5.63 5.01 -0.39
CA ASP A 83 6.67 5.92 -0.83
C ASP A 83 6.58 7.19 0.04
N ASN A 84 7.32 7.18 1.15
CA ASN A 84 7.30 8.29 2.10
C ASN A 84 8.02 9.52 1.53
N GLU A 85 7.26 10.40 0.90
CA GLU A 85 7.39 11.85 1.05
C GLU A 85 6.00 12.42 1.41
N LEU A 86 5.49 12.09 2.60
CA LEU A 86 4.39 12.84 3.22
C LEU A 86 4.90 14.24 3.60
N VAL A 87 5.30 15.03 2.60
CA VAL A 87 5.67 16.43 2.75
C VAL A 87 4.38 17.16 3.05
N ILE A 88 4.20 17.51 4.32
CA ILE A 88 3.23 18.49 4.80
C ILE A 88 3.65 19.85 4.20
N ASN A 89 3.44 20.05 2.89
CA ASN A 89 3.57 21.30 2.11
C ASN A 89 3.36 21.02 0.61
N GLN A 90 2.11 20.81 0.19
CA GLN A 90 1.67 20.95 -1.22
C GLN A 90 0.57 21.99 -1.32
#